data_AF-K2DGU8-F1
#
_entry.id   AF-K2DGU8-F1
#
_cell.length_a   1.000
_cell.length_b   1.000
_cell.length_c   1.000
_cell.angle_alpha   90.00
_cell.angle_beta   90.00
_cell.angle_gamma   90.00
#
_symmetry.space_group_name_H-M   'P 1'
#
loop_
_entity.id
_entity.type
_entity.pdbx_description
1 polymer ?
#
loop_
_entity_poly.entity_id
_entity_poly.type
_entity_poly.pdbx_seq_one_letter_code
_entity_poly.pdbx_strand_id
1 'polypeptide(L)'
;MTAENQTSSAAPAATPVRAEPRLTSLSHGGGCGCKIAPGVLSSILKGTTSMPIPKALLVGIETADDAAVYQLNDEQALIATTDFFMPIVDDPFDFGRIAATNAISDVYAMGGTPIMALALVGMPISVLSVETIGKIL
;
A
#
# COMPACT_ATOMS: atom_id res chain seq x y z
N MET A 1 61.09 -3.65 -30.32
CA MET A 1 60.65 -4.72 -29.41
C MET A 1 60.42 -4.10 -28.04
N THR A 2 59.36 -3.30 -27.93
CA THR A 2 58.04 -3.64 -27.36
C THR A 2 58.09 -3.68 -25.83
N ALA A 3 57.75 -2.54 -25.22
CA ALA A 3 57.43 -2.42 -23.81
C ALA A 3 55.99 -2.91 -23.60
N GLU A 4 55.81 -3.91 -22.73
CA GLU A 4 54.51 -4.44 -22.35
C GLU A 4 53.87 -3.52 -21.29
N ASN A 5 52.74 -2.91 -21.67
CA ASN A 5 51.92 -2.09 -20.80
C ASN A 5 50.98 -3.01 -20.01
N GLN A 6 51.28 -3.26 -18.73
CA GLN A 6 50.39 -4.00 -17.83
C GLN A 6 49.26 -3.10 -17.34
N THR A 7 48.13 -3.14 -18.05
CA THR A 7 46.85 -2.62 -17.55
C THR A 7 46.29 -3.55 -16.49
N SER A 8 46.60 -3.27 -15.22
CA SER A 8 45.94 -3.86 -14.07
C SER A 8 44.49 -3.36 -13.99
N SER A 9 43.56 -4.14 -14.52
CA SER A 9 42.11 -3.98 -14.32
C SER A 9 41.77 -4.30 -12.87
N ALA A 10 41.70 -3.27 -12.02
CA ALA A 10 41.12 -3.41 -10.68
C ALA A 10 39.60 -3.54 -10.86
N ALA A 11 39.05 -4.69 -10.47
CA ALA A 11 37.61 -4.89 -10.36
C ALA A 11 37.02 -3.80 -9.43
N PRO A 12 35.84 -3.24 -9.75
CA PRO A 12 35.22 -2.25 -8.89
C PRO A 12 34.96 -2.89 -7.51
N ALA A 13 35.51 -2.27 -6.47
CA ALA A 13 35.29 -2.69 -5.10
C ALA A 13 33.78 -2.71 -4.83
N ALA A 14 33.24 -3.88 -4.50
CA ALA A 14 31.85 -4.02 -4.11
C ALA A 14 31.59 -3.10 -2.91
N THR A 15 30.68 -2.15 -3.10
CA THR A 15 30.17 -1.31 -2.01
C THR A 15 29.68 -2.24 -0.89
N PRO A 16 30.10 -2.06 0.36
CA PRO A 16 29.62 -2.91 1.44
C PRO A 16 28.10 -2.74 1.53
N VAL A 17 27.36 -3.82 1.25
CA VAL A 17 25.92 -3.87 1.43
C VAL A 17 25.68 -3.72 2.92
N ARG A 18 25.31 -2.50 3.34
CA ARG A 18 24.84 -2.29 4.69
C ARG A 18 23.57 -3.13 4.82
N ALA A 19 23.56 -4.09 5.74
CA ALA A 19 22.42 -4.98 5.92
C ALA A 19 21.16 -4.13 6.15
N GLU A 20 20.17 -4.28 5.27
CA GLU A 20 18.90 -3.58 5.38
C GLU A 20 18.19 -4.01 6.67
N PRO A 21 17.46 -3.10 7.34
CA PRO A 21 16.65 -3.49 8.48
C PRO A 21 15.51 -4.41 8.03
N ARG A 22 15.10 -5.28 8.95
CA ARG A 22 13.89 -6.10 8.79
C ARG A 22 12.69 -5.18 8.56
N LEU A 23 11.81 -5.50 7.60
CA LEU A 23 10.66 -4.63 7.28
C LEU A 23 9.77 -4.40 8.51
N THR A 24 9.54 -5.44 9.32
CA THR A 24 8.73 -5.33 10.54
C THR A 24 9.34 -4.39 11.59
N SER A 25 10.66 -4.14 11.55
CA SER A 25 11.30 -3.17 12.46
C SER A 25 10.98 -1.71 12.11
N LEU A 26 10.45 -1.46 10.92
CA LEU A 26 9.99 -0.13 10.51
C LEU A 26 8.56 0.17 10.99
N SER A 27 7.81 -0.85 11.42
CA SER A 27 6.41 -0.79 11.85
C SER A 27 6.26 -0.32 13.30
N HIS A 28 6.58 0.96 13.56
CA HIS A 28 6.39 1.56 14.88
C HIS A 28 4.89 1.66 15.19
N GLY A 29 4.40 0.73 16.01
CA GLY A 29 2.99 0.63 16.41
C GLY A 29 2.15 -0.42 15.66
N GLY A 30 2.74 -1.19 14.74
CA GLY A 30 2.10 -2.08 13.74
C GLY A 30 1.22 -3.25 14.21
N GLY A 31 0.65 -3.21 15.42
CA GLY A 31 -0.37 -4.17 15.87
C GLY A 31 -1.81 -3.71 15.55
N CYS A 32 -2.81 -4.37 16.15
CA CYS A 32 -4.25 -4.01 16.08
C CYS A 32 -4.58 -2.54 16.44
N GLY A 33 -3.61 -1.74 16.93
CA GLY A 33 -3.78 -0.35 17.36
C GLY A 33 -3.42 0.72 16.33
N CYS A 34 -3.00 0.37 15.11
CA CYS A 34 -2.66 1.38 14.08
C CYS A 34 -3.88 2.04 13.41
N LYS A 35 -5.06 1.40 13.43
CA LYS A 35 -6.28 1.99 12.89
C LYS A 35 -6.89 2.91 13.96
N ILE A 36 -7.34 4.11 13.55
CA ILE A 36 -8.11 4.99 14.42
C ILE A 36 -9.37 4.24 14.84
N ALA A 37 -9.66 4.21 16.15
CA ALA A 37 -10.83 3.52 16.66
C ALA A 37 -12.12 4.03 15.97
N PRO A 38 -13.09 3.16 15.63
CA PRO A 38 -14.26 3.55 14.83
C PRO A 38 -15.02 4.77 15.37
N GLY A 39 -15.21 4.85 16.71
CA GLY A 39 -15.88 5.99 17.34
C GLY A 39 -15.11 7.32 17.25
N VAL A 40 -13.78 7.26 17.25
CA VAL A 40 -12.90 8.44 17.06
C VAL A 40 -12.96 8.89 15.60
N LEU A 41 -12.86 7.95 14.65
CA LEU A 41 -12.96 8.26 13.22
C LEU A 41 -14.33 8.88 12.87
N SER A 42 -15.42 8.27 13.34
CA SER A 42 -16.77 8.82 13.19
C SER A 42 -16.86 10.25 13.71
N SER A 43 -16.25 10.54 14.87
CA SER A 43 -16.25 11.88 15.45
C SER A 43 -15.46 12.90 14.61
N ILE A 44 -14.33 12.49 14.01
CA ILE A 44 -13.55 13.32 13.09
C ILE A 44 -14.36 13.63 11.82
N LEU A 45 -15.06 12.63 11.28
CA LEU A 45 -15.82 12.74 10.02
C LEU A 45 -17.17 13.46 10.17
N LYS A 46 -17.67 13.69 11.39
CA LYS A 46 -18.90 14.48 11.61
C LYS A 46 -18.83 15.90 11.04
N GLY A 47 -17.63 16.46 10.89
CA GLY A 47 -17.44 17.80 10.30
C GLY A 47 -17.38 17.82 8.77
N THR A 48 -17.16 16.67 8.12
CA THR A 48 -16.95 16.57 6.66
C THR A 48 -18.25 16.39 5.87
N THR A 49 -19.38 16.20 6.54
CA THR A 49 -20.72 15.99 5.96
C THR A 49 -21.37 17.26 5.39
N SER A 50 -20.68 18.39 5.38
CA SER A 50 -21.17 19.66 4.81
C SER A 50 -21.11 19.71 3.28
N MET A 51 -20.61 18.66 2.63
CA MET A 51 -20.59 18.52 1.17
C MET A 51 -21.85 17.82 0.66
N PRO A 52 -22.48 18.29 -0.44
CA PRO A 52 -23.62 17.59 -1.05
C PRO A 52 -23.20 16.19 -1.47
N ILE A 53 -23.87 15.17 -0.93
CA ILE A 53 -23.64 13.76 -1.32
C ILE A 53 -24.36 13.51 -2.65
N PRO A 54 -23.66 13.04 -3.70
CA PRO A 54 -24.29 12.70 -4.96
C PRO A 54 -25.33 11.58 -4.76
N LYS A 55 -26.51 11.71 -5.39
CA LYS A 55 -27.55 10.65 -5.35
C LYS A 55 -27.09 9.30 -5.89
N ALA A 56 -26.07 9.30 -6.74
CA ALA A 56 -25.47 8.11 -7.31
C ALA A 56 -24.55 7.37 -6.32
N LEU A 57 -24.18 7.98 -5.17
CA LEU A 57 -23.46 7.28 -4.12
C LEU A 57 -24.45 6.38 -3.36
N LEU A 58 -24.36 5.08 -3.59
CA LEU A 58 -25.24 4.06 -3.00
C LEU A 58 -24.78 3.67 -1.59
N VAL A 59 -23.46 3.62 -1.38
CA VAL A 59 -22.81 3.33 -0.09
C VAL A 59 -21.71 4.35 0.11
N GLY A 60 -21.80 5.11 1.20
CA GLY A 60 -20.97 6.27 1.47
C GLY A 60 -20.49 6.33 2.92
N ILE A 61 -20.09 7.52 3.36
CA ILE A 61 -19.58 7.75 4.72
C ILE A 61 -20.64 7.54 5.80
N GLU A 62 -21.93 7.56 5.44
CA GLU A 62 -23.02 7.40 6.40
C GLU A 62 -23.26 5.96 6.85
N THR A 63 -22.91 4.98 6.01
CA THR A 63 -23.14 3.56 6.28
C THR A 63 -21.94 2.85 6.88
N ALA A 64 -20.78 3.52 6.96
CA ALA A 64 -19.54 3.00 7.56
C ALA A 64 -19.16 1.59 7.06
N ASP A 65 -19.27 1.39 5.74
CA ASP A 65 -18.97 0.12 5.06
C ASP A 65 -17.50 0.07 4.60
N ASP A 66 -17.01 -1.13 4.31
CA ASP A 66 -15.60 -1.37 3.93
C ASP A 66 -15.22 -0.81 2.55
N ALA A 67 -16.19 -0.31 1.77
CA ALA A 67 -15.98 0.32 0.46
C ALA A 67 -17.05 1.35 0.11
N ALA A 68 -16.72 2.28 -0.79
CA ALA A 68 -17.70 3.17 -1.42
C ALA A 68 -18.31 2.51 -2.66
N VAL A 69 -19.62 2.65 -2.84
CA VAL A 69 -20.34 2.12 -4.02
C VAL A 69 -21.01 3.27 -4.76
N TYR A 70 -20.63 3.47 -6.02
CA TYR A 70 -21.13 4.55 -6.86
C TYR A 70 -21.83 4.00 -8.11
N GLN A 71 -23.11 4.32 -8.29
CA GLN A 71 -23.88 3.90 -9.45
C GLN A 71 -23.40 4.63 -10.72
N LEU A 72 -23.04 3.87 -11.74
CA LEU A 72 -22.64 4.42 -13.05
C LEU A 72 -23.84 4.53 -14.00
N ASN A 73 -24.74 3.55 -13.94
CA ASN A 73 -25.96 3.46 -14.73
C ASN A 73 -26.94 2.47 -14.07
N ASP A 74 -28.05 2.14 -14.75
CA ASP A 74 -29.10 1.28 -14.22
C ASP A 74 -28.66 -0.18 -13.98
N GLU A 75 -27.55 -0.62 -14.59
CA GLU A 75 -27.08 -2.01 -14.56
C GLU A 75 -25.73 -2.20 -13.85
N GLN A 76 -24.99 -1.11 -13.59
CA GLN A 76 -23.61 -1.17 -13.11
C GLN A 76 -23.32 -0.14 -12.01
N ALA A 77 -22.54 -0.58 -11.02
CA ALA A 77 -21.96 0.27 -9.99
C ALA A 77 -20.46 0.02 -9.87
N LEU A 78 -19.73 1.06 -9.50
CA LEU A 78 -18.30 1.02 -9.18
C LEU A 78 -18.12 0.84 -7.67
N ILE A 79 -17.34 -0.15 -7.29
CA ILE A 79 -16.88 -0.35 -5.91
C ILE A 79 -15.46 0.21 -5.81
N ALA A 80 -15.24 1.12 -4.87
CA ALA A 80 -13.95 1.72 -4.61
C ALA A 80 -13.57 1.53 -3.13
N THR A 81 -12.45 0.86 -2.89
CA THR A 81 -11.84 0.71 -1.57
C THR A 81 -10.38 1.15 -1.60
N THR A 82 -9.83 1.48 -0.44
CA THR A 82 -8.41 1.71 -0.24
C THR A 82 -8.03 1.23 1.15
N ASP A 83 -7.00 0.39 1.24
CA ASP A 83 -6.37 0.04 2.51
C ASP A 83 -4.85 0.01 2.32
N PHE A 84 -4.12 0.44 3.34
CA PHE A 84 -2.67 0.38 3.40
C PHE A 84 -2.24 0.27 4.86
N PHE A 85 -1.15 -0.45 5.11
CA PHE A 85 -0.64 -0.66 6.45
C PHE A 85 0.87 -0.85 6.45
N MET A 86 1.47 -0.74 7.63
CA MET A 86 2.92 -0.93 7.79
C MET A 86 3.30 -2.40 7.63
N PRO A 87 4.55 -2.74 7.27
CA PRO A 87 4.97 -4.13 7.08
C PRO A 87 4.71 -5.05 8.27
N ILE A 88 4.05 -6.19 8.01
CA ILE A 88 3.71 -7.21 9.03
C ILE A 88 4.56 -8.49 8.90
N VAL A 89 5.29 -8.64 7.79
CA VAL A 89 6.24 -9.71 7.53
C VAL A 89 7.53 -9.11 6.98
N ASP A 90 8.64 -9.83 7.14
CA ASP A 90 9.96 -9.34 6.74
C ASP A 90 10.27 -9.58 5.26
N ASP A 91 9.59 -10.54 4.62
CA ASP A 91 9.74 -10.77 3.18
C ASP A 91 8.94 -9.72 2.39
N PRO A 92 9.59 -8.93 1.51
CA PRO A 92 8.91 -7.85 0.78
C PRO A 92 7.85 -8.36 -0.19
N PHE A 93 8.07 -9.52 -0.83
CA PHE A 93 7.15 -10.06 -1.81
C PHE A 93 5.87 -10.57 -1.14
N ASP A 94 6.01 -11.30 -0.03
CA ASP A 94 4.86 -11.72 0.77
C ASP A 94 4.14 -10.53 1.41
N PHE A 95 4.85 -9.50 1.87
CA PHE A 95 4.21 -8.28 2.34
C PHE A 95 3.35 -7.63 1.25
N GLY A 96 3.89 -7.45 0.04
CA GLY A 96 3.15 -6.91 -1.11
C GLY A 96 1.89 -7.72 -1.43
N ARG A 97 2.02 -9.06 -1.45
CA ARG A 97 0.88 -9.97 -1.68
C ARG A 97 -0.19 -9.85 -0.59
N ILE A 98 0.21 -9.77 0.67
CA ILE A 98 -0.75 -9.63 1.78
C ILE A 98 -1.45 -8.27 1.70
N ALA A 99 -0.70 -7.19 1.44
CA ALA A 99 -1.25 -5.84 1.28
C ALA A 99 -2.25 -5.75 0.12
N ALA A 100 -1.90 -6.29 -1.05
CA ALA A 100 -2.79 -6.34 -2.20
C ALA A 100 -4.04 -7.20 -1.92
N THR A 101 -3.87 -8.35 -1.28
CA THR A 101 -5.00 -9.24 -0.93
C THR A 101 -5.98 -8.56 0.00
N ASN A 102 -5.49 -7.85 1.03
CA ASN A 102 -6.32 -7.10 1.97
C ASN A 102 -7.04 -5.93 1.28
N ALA A 103 -6.35 -5.15 0.45
CA ALA A 103 -6.99 -4.05 -0.26
C ALA A 103 -8.06 -4.53 -1.27
N ILE A 104 -7.90 -5.73 -1.83
CA ILE A 104 -8.88 -6.31 -2.78
C ILE A 104 -10.03 -7.01 -2.04
N SER A 105 -9.86 -7.44 -0.79
CA SER A 105 -10.88 -8.23 -0.09
C SER A 105 -12.20 -7.50 0.10
N ASP A 106 -12.19 -6.18 0.25
CA ASP A 106 -13.44 -5.41 0.45
C ASP A 106 -14.30 -5.43 -0.82
N VAL A 107 -13.68 -5.46 -2.00
CA VAL A 107 -14.43 -5.61 -3.26
C VAL A 107 -15.14 -6.95 -3.31
N TYR A 108 -14.46 -8.03 -2.89
CA TYR A 108 -15.09 -9.35 -2.82
C TYR A 108 -16.16 -9.43 -1.72
N ALA A 109 -15.95 -8.80 -0.57
CA ALA A 109 -16.92 -8.74 0.52
C ALA A 109 -18.23 -8.07 0.09
N MET A 110 -18.14 -7.06 -0.78
CA MET A 110 -19.29 -6.38 -1.39
C MET A 110 -19.89 -7.13 -2.60
N GLY A 111 -19.39 -8.33 -2.92
CA GLY A 111 -19.86 -9.14 -4.05
C GLY A 111 -19.41 -8.65 -5.42
N GLY A 112 -18.43 -7.74 -5.47
CA GLY A 112 -17.88 -7.18 -6.70
C GLY A 112 -16.82 -8.06 -7.36
N THR A 113 -16.46 -7.68 -8.58
CA THR A 113 -15.29 -8.23 -9.30
C THR A 113 -14.24 -7.14 -9.45
N PRO A 114 -13.01 -7.32 -8.93
CA PRO A 114 -11.93 -6.35 -9.11
C PRO A 114 -11.56 -6.22 -10.60
N ILE A 115 -11.53 -4.98 -11.11
CA ILE A 115 -11.22 -4.68 -12.52
C ILE A 115 -9.92 -3.88 -12.70
N MET A 116 -9.46 -3.22 -11.65
CA MET A 116 -8.23 -2.42 -11.63
C MET A 116 -7.74 -2.23 -10.19
N ALA A 117 -6.48 -1.82 -10.02
CA ALA A 117 -5.91 -1.45 -8.74
C ALA A 117 -4.94 -0.27 -8.91
N LEU A 118 -4.78 0.53 -7.86
CA LEU A 118 -3.74 1.56 -7.74
C LEU A 118 -2.86 1.22 -6.55
N ALA A 119 -1.56 1.06 -6.79
CA ALA A 119 -0.60 0.83 -5.71
C ALA A 119 -0.29 2.13 -4.96
N LEU A 120 -0.55 2.16 -3.66
CA LEU A 120 -0.16 3.26 -2.76
C LEU A 120 1.07 2.85 -1.95
N VAL A 121 2.21 3.50 -2.18
CA VAL A 121 3.48 3.13 -1.54
C VAL A 121 4.11 4.32 -0.84
N GLY A 122 4.33 4.20 0.46
CA GLY A 122 5.17 5.09 1.25
C GLY A 122 6.30 4.30 1.90
N MET A 123 7.52 4.42 1.38
CA MET A 123 8.70 3.69 1.87
C MET A 123 9.90 4.62 2.07
N PRO A 124 10.71 4.42 3.13
CA PRO A 124 11.86 5.26 3.41
C PRO A 124 13.04 4.94 2.48
N ILE A 125 13.16 5.64 1.34
CA ILE A 125 14.20 5.43 0.32
C ILE A 125 15.64 5.63 0.82
N SER A 126 15.83 6.27 1.97
CA SER A 126 17.14 6.41 2.63
C SER A 126 17.49 5.24 3.54
N VAL A 127 16.55 4.32 3.77
CA VAL A 127 16.66 3.18 4.69
C VAL A 127 16.55 1.84 3.95
N LEU A 128 15.67 1.76 2.93
CA LEU A 128 15.49 0.58 2.07
C LEU A 128 15.96 0.89 0.65
N SER A 129 16.58 -0.09 -0.01
CA SER A 129 16.91 0.00 -1.43
C SER A 129 15.66 0.01 -2.30
N VAL A 130 15.80 0.60 -3.49
CA VAL A 130 14.77 0.58 -4.53
C VAL A 130 14.48 -0.86 -4.99
N GLU A 131 15.45 -1.77 -4.91
CA GLU A 131 15.24 -3.19 -5.23
C GLU A 131 14.29 -3.85 -4.22
N THR A 132 14.50 -3.64 -2.92
CA THR A 132 13.61 -4.16 -1.87
C THR A 132 12.23 -3.54 -1.96
N ILE A 133 12.13 -2.23 -2.20
CA ILE A 133 10.83 -1.55 -2.42
C ILE A 133 10.14 -2.12 -3.66
N GLY A 134 10.90 -2.35 -4.73
CA GLY A 134 10.38 -2.93 -5.98
C GLY A 134 9.83 -4.35 -5.83
N LYS A 135 10.30 -5.14 -4.85
CA LYS A 135 9.76 -6.48 -4.56
C LYS A 135 8.38 -6.45 -3.88
N ILE A 136 8.00 -5.32 -3.30
CA ILE A 136 6.68 -5.13 -2.67
C ILE A 136 5.59 -4.86 -3.73
N LEU A 137 6.00 -4.36 -4.90
CA LEU A 137 5.14 -3.99 -6.03
C LEU A 137 5.01 -5.13 -7.05
#